data_AF-B8IMX3-F1
#
_entry.id   AF-B8IMX3-F1
#
_cell.length_a   1.000
_cell.length_b   1.000
_cell.length_c   1.000
_cell.angle_alpha   90.00
_cell.angle_beta   90.00
_cell.angle_gamma   90.00
#
_symmetry.space_group_name_H-M   'P 1'
#
loop_
_entity.id
_entity.type
_entity.pdbx_description
1 polymer ?
#
loop_
_entity_poly.entity_id
_entity_poly.type
_entity_poly.pdbx_seq_one_letter_code
_entity_poly.pdbx_strand_id
1 'polypeptide(L)' 'MSETVEAGWTLETVQQLRTMAREGVPPSVMSLKLKRSVAAIHAKLAELGITPAAEA' A
#
# COMPACT_ATOMS: atom_id res chain seq x y z
N MET A 1 -15.57 -8.39 19.12
CA MET A 1 -14.59 -8.65 18.06
C MET A 1 -14.78 -7.59 16.99
N SER A 2 -14.26 -6.39 17.26
CA SER A 2 -13.81 -5.47 16.22
C SER A 2 -12.90 -6.30 15.32
N GLU A 3 -13.07 -6.38 14.02
CA GLU A 3 -12.69 -5.33 13.10
C GLU A 3 -13.50 -5.54 11.82
N THR A 4 -14.39 -4.58 11.51
CA THR A 4 -14.95 -4.45 10.17
C THR A 4 -13.79 -4.23 9.21
N VAL A 5 -13.47 -5.30 8.48
CA VAL A 5 -12.60 -5.32 7.28
C VAL A 5 -13.29 -4.47 6.21
N GLU A 6 -13.30 -3.16 6.39
CA GLU A 6 -13.72 -2.24 5.33
C GLU A 6 -12.56 -2.18 4.32
N ALA A 7 -12.67 -3.01 3.29
CA ALA A 7 -11.80 -3.08 2.09
C ALA A 7 -10.48 -3.88 2.14
N GLY A 8 -10.34 -4.90 3.00
CA GLY A 8 -9.27 -5.91 2.90
C GLY A 8 -7.84 -5.41 3.19
N TRP A 9 -7.69 -4.15 3.62
CA TRP A 9 -6.42 -3.60 4.10
C TRP A 9 -6.26 -3.92 5.58
N THR A 10 -5.60 -5.03 5.90
CA THR A 10 -5.21 -5.31 7.28
C THR A 10 -4.10 -4.36 7.73
N LEU A 11 -3.99 -4.14 9.04
CA LEU A 11 -2.91 -3.34 9.64
C LEU A 11 -1.53 -3.83 9.16
N GLU A 12 -1.32 -5.14 9.08
CA GLU A 12 -0.08 -5.73 8.56
C GLU A 12 0.19 -5.31 7.11
N THR A 13 -0.83 -5.40 6.24
CA THR A 13 -0.73 -4.99 4.82
C THR A 13 -0.39 -3.51 4.68
N VAL A 14 -1.03 -2.66 5.50
CA VAL A 14 -0.79 -1.20 5.51
C VAL A 14 0.62 -0.89 6.02
N GLN A 15 1.10 -1.59 7.05
CA GLN A 15 2.47 -1.43 7.54
C GLN A 15 3.50 -1.86 6.49
N GLN A 16 3.30 -3.00 5.83
CA GLN A 16 4.16 -3.44 4.74
C GLN A 16 4.16 -2.44 3.58
N LEU A 17 2.98 -1.92 3.19
CA LEU A 17 2.84 -0.90 2.16
C LEU A 17 3.67 0.35 2.50
N ARG A 18 3.53 0.85 3.73
CA ARG A 18 4.25 2.04 4.20
C ARG A 18 5.77 1.82 4.25
N THR A 19 6.22 0.65 4.70
CA THR A 19 7.65 0.28 4.70
C THR A 19 8.19 0.29 3.28
N MET A 20 7.53 -0.42 2.36
CA MET A 20 7.93 -0.46 0.96
C MET A 20 7.96 0.93 0.31
N ALA A 21 7.00 1.79 0.63
CA ALA A 21 6.94 3.13 0.05
C ALA A 21 8.06 4.03 0.57
N ARG A 22 8.42 3.88 1.84
CA ARG A 22 9.58 4.56 2.43
C ARG A 22 10.91 4.02 1.88
N GLU A 23 10.98 2.75 1.54
CA GLU A 23 12.12 2.13 0.84
C GLU A 23 12.22 2.55 -0.64
N GLY A 24 11.25 3.31 -1.15
CA GLY A 24 11.21 3.72 -2.56
C GLY A 24 10.82 2.59 -3.51
N VAL A 25 10.15 1.55 -3.01
CA VAL A 25 9.65 0.46 -3.83
C VAL A 25 8.53 0.99 -4.75
N PRO A 26 8.56 0.68 -6.05
CA PRO A 26 7.52 1.14 -6.95
C PRO A 26 6.17 0.42 -6.69
N PRO A 27 5.06 1.09 -6.98
CA PRO A 27 3.71 0.59 -6.73
C PRO A 27 3.40 -0.67 -7.54
N SER A 28 4.04 -0.85 -8.69
CA SER A 28 4.04 -2.09 -9.48
C SER A 28 4.57 -3.30 -8.68
N VAL A 29 5.64 -3.13 -7.90
CA VAL A 29 6.22 -4.20 -7.06
C VAL A 29 5.40 -4.43 -5.80
N MET A 30 4.88 -3.36 -5.19
CA MET A 30 3.98 -3.47 -4.04
C MET A 30 2.70 -4.23 -4.40
N SER A 31 2.17 -3.99 -5.59
CA SER A 31 1.01 -4.70 -6.14
C SER A 31 1.27 -6.21 -6.20
N LEU A 32 2.45 -6.61 -6.66
CA LEU A 32 2.85 -8.02 -6.71
C LEU A 32 2.98 -8.64 -5.32
N LYS A 33 3.60 -7.92 -4.37
CA LYS A 33 3.79 -8.41 -2.99
C LYS A 33 2.50 -8.53 -2.19
N LEU A 34 1.66 -7.49 -2.25
CA LEU A 34 0.41 -7.41 -1.51
C LEU A 34 -0.74 -8.09 -2.25
N LYS A 35 -0.50 -8.54 -3.49
CA LYS A 35 -1.49 -9.12 -4.42
C LYS A 35 -2.70 -8.19 -4.58
N ARG A 36 -2.42 -6.89 -4.70
CA ARG A 36 -3.40 -5.79 -4.76
C ARG A 36 -3.18 -4.99 -6.03
N SER A 37 -4.24 -4.51 -6.65
CA SER A 37 -4.12 -3.65 -7.84
C SER A 37 -3.30 -2.39 -7.57
N VAL A 38 -2.46 -2.00 -8.53
CA VAL A 38 -1.66 -0.75 -8.48
C VAL A 38 -2.53 0.47 -8.14
N ALA A 39 -3.73 0.59 -8.73
CA ALA A 39 -4.67 1.67 -8.39
C ALA A 39 -5.05 1.70 -6.90
N ALA A 40 -5.24 0.52 -6.28
CA ALA A 40 -5.55 0.42 -4.85
C ALA A 40 -4.32 0.75 -3.98
N ILE A 41 -3.12 0.37 -4.42
CA ILE A 41 -1.85 0.77 -3.80
C ILE A 41 -1.74 2.30 -3.78
N HIS A 42 -1.90 2.96 -4.93
CA HIS A 42 -1.84 4.41 -5.06
C HIS A 42 -2.89 5.12 -4.21
N ALA A 43 -4.14 4.65 -4.28
CA ALA A 43 -5.21 5.18 -3.44
C ALA A 43 -4.82 5.08 -1.96
N LYS A 44 -4.33 3.92 -1.52
CA LYS A 44 -3.96 3.74 -0.11
C LYS A 44 -2.77 4.59 0.31
N LEU A 45 -1.76 4.73 -0.54
CA LEU A 45 -0.61 5.59 -0.30
C LEU A 45 -1.03 7.06 -0.20
N ALA A 46 -1.93 7.51 -1.09
CA ALA A 46 -2.50 8.85 -1.04
C ALA A 46 -3.32 9.07 0.23
N GLU A 47 -4.14 8.11 0.66
CA GLU A 47 -4.86 8.16 1.93
C GLU A 47 -3.93 8.28 3.14
N LEU A 48 -2.76 7.61 3.08
CA LEU A 48 -1.75 7.63 4.15
C LEU A 48 -0.85 8.88 4.09
N GLY A 49 -1.00 9.73 3.07
CA GLY A 49 -0.12 10.88 2.84
C GLY A 49 1.31 10.49 2.48
N ILE A 50 1.52 9.26 2.00
CA ILE A 50 2.82 8.75 1.58
C ILE A 50 2.94 8.96 0.07
N THR A 51 3.87 9.81 -0.34
CA THR A 51 4.24 9.96 -1.74
C THR A 51 5.11 8.77 -2.14
N PRO A 52 4.65 7.87 -3.03
CA PRO A 52 5.52 6.82 -3.56
C PRO A 52 6.72 7.46 -4.26
N ALA A 53 7.87 6.78 -4.22
CA ALA A 53 8.95 7.12 -5.13
C ALA A 53 8.41 7.04 -6.56
N ALA A 54 8.47 8.16 -7.28
CA ALA A 54 8.10 8.20 -8.68
C ALA A 54 8.93 7.16 -9.43
N GLU A 55 8.28 6.37 -10.27
CA GLU A 55 8.94 5.43 -11.15
C GLU A 55 9.91 6.26 -12.01
N ALA A 56 11.22 6.10 -11.76
CA ALA A 56 12.28 6.83 -12.43
C ALA A 56 12.55 6.25 -13.83
#